data_AF-A0A428PQH4-F1
#
_entry.id   AF-A0A428PQH4-F1
#
_cell.length_a   1.000
_cell.length_b   1.000
_cell.length_c   1.000
_cell.angle_alpha   90.00
_cell.angle_beta   90.00
_cell.angle_gamma   90.00
#
_symmetry.space_group_name_H-M   'P 1'
#
loop_
_entity.id
_entity.type
_entity.pdbx_description
1 polymer ?
#
loop_
_entity_poly.entity_id
_entity_poly.type
_entity_poly.pdbx_seq_one_letter_code
_entity_poly.pdbx_strand_id
1 'polypeptide(L)'
;MQFKTLLALPVLAAAAPAADTAAKTPGPFQVLALRSASDIHFATVNAAKSSLFLKLPNSNATCDTKSDGSATFSLTDAGELYLYSTDNPPQQVFADRSGMGQGKLGYTTGAQPPPKNGELKGWEIDADGNLTLEGASLLACPNSIEGAWSIWVSAGVDNPAGNEGCLGFSARTTEVEKPNSCTYTS
;
A
#
# COMPACT_ATOMS: atom_id res chain seq x y z
N MET A 1 -35.50 68.82 -3.11
CA MET A 1 -35.21 67.67 -2.24
C MET A 1 -33.90 67.05 -2.70
N GLN A 2 -32.89 67.04 -1.84
CA GLN A 2 -31.56 66.50 -2.09
C GLN A 2 -31.60 64.97 -2.03
N PHE A 3 -31.04 64.28 -3.03
CA PHE A 3 -30.70 62.86 -2.91
C PHE A 3 -29.19 62.67 -2.97
N LYS A 4 -28.70 62.06 -1.89
CA LYS A 4 -27.29 61.81 -1.56
C LYS A 4 -26.64 60.80 -2.52
N THR A 5 -25.40 61.11 -2.85
CA THR A 5 -24.38 60.27 -3.48
C THR A 5 -24.17 58.95 -2.72
N LEU A 6 -24.07 57.83 -3.44
CA LEU A 6 -23.54 56.56 -2.94
C LEU A 6 -22.43 56.10 -3.90
N LEU A 7 -21.19 56.20 -3.43
CA LEU A 7 -19.99 55.65 -4.06
C LEU A 7 -19.94 54.14 -3.80
N ALA A 8 -19.89 53.34 -4.86
CA ALA A 8 -19.62 51.91 -4.80
C ALA A 8 -18.11 51.66 -5.02
N LEU A 9 -17.46 51.02 -4.05
CA LEU A 9 -16.07 50.55 -4.14
C LEU A 9 -16.06 49.11 -4.67
N PRO A 10 -15.24 48.77 -5.68
CA PRO A 10 -15.03 47.39 -6.09
C PRO A 10 -14.04 46.70 -5.14
N VAL A 11 -14.46 45.61 -4.51
CA VAL A 11 -13.59 44.72 -3.73
C VAL A 11 -12.87 43.81 -4.73
N LEU A 12 -11.56 43.99 -4.91
CA LEU A 12 -10.73 43.03 -5.64
C LEU A 12 -10.53 41.79 -4.75
N ALA A 13 -11.14 40.68 -5.13
CA ALA A 13 -10.80 39.36 -4.60
C ALA A 13 -9.47 38.91 -5.22
N ALA A 14 -8.38 38.96 -4.45
CA ALA A 14 -7.12 38.35 -4.83
C ALA A 14 -7.22 36.83 -4.66
N ALA A 15 -7.41 36.11 -5.77
CA ALA A 15 -7.25 34.67 -5.81
C ALA A 15 -5.74 34.36 -5.70
N ALA A 16 -5.30 33.92 -4.51
CA ALA A 16 -3.97 33.36 -4.36
C ALA A 16 -3.92 32.00 -5.10
N PRO A 17 -2.88 31.73 -5.92
CA PRO A 17 -2.68 30.39 -6.44
C PRO A 17 -2.39 29.45 -5.27
N ALA A 18 -3.21 28.40 -5.10
CA ALA A 18 -2.86 27.29 -4.24
C ALA A 18 -1.57 26.68 -4.82
N ALA A 19 -0.48 26.75 -4.06
CA ALA A 19 0.72 26.02 -4.39
C ALA A 19 0.39 24.53 -4.30
N ASP A 20 0.33 23.88 -5.46
CA ASP A 20 0.28 22.42 -5.57
C ASP A 20 1.63 21.91 -5.05
N THR A 21 1.70 21.61 -3.75
CA THR A 21 2.83 20.89 -3.19
C THR A 21 2.74 19.49 -3.78
N ALA A 22 3.42 19.27 -4.91
CA ALA A 22 3.64 17.94 -5.44
C ALA A 22 4.08 17.05 -4.28
N ALA A 23 3.24 16.08 -3.92
CA ALA A 23 3.50 15.16 -2.83
C ALA A 23 4.82 14.46 -3.15
N LYS A 24 5.86 14.73 -2.35
CA LYS A 24 7.15 14.08 -2.52
C LYS A 24 6.93 12.57 -2.40
N THR A 25 7.43 11.79 -3.35
CA THR A 25 7.44 10.33 -3.25
C THR A 25 8.07 9.96 -1.90
N PRO A 26 7.40 9.12 -1.11
CA PRO A 26 7.95 8.67 0.17
C PRO A 26 9.30 7.97 -0.06
N GLY A 27 10.23 8.15 0.87
CA GLY A 27 11.38 7.26 0.98
C GLY A 27 10.93 5.81 1.26
N PRO A 28 11.84 4.83 1.30
CA PRO A 28 11.50 3.46 1.65
C PRO A 28 10.71 3.39 2.96
N PHE A 29 9.69 2.54 3.02
CA PHE A 29 8.75 2.50 4.14
C PHE A 29 8.33 1.08 4.50
N GLN A 30 7.89 0.89 5.74
CA GLN A 30 7.18 -0.31 6.19
C GLN A 30 5.68 -0.02 6.25
N VAL A 31 4.88 -1.09 6.25
CA VAL A 31 3.42 -0.99 6.36
C VAL A 31 2.97 -1.69 7.64
N LEU A 32 2.16 -0.98 8.42
CA LEU A 32 1.63 -1.39 9.72
C LEU A 32 0.09 -1.48 9.63
N ALA A 33 -0.47 -2.60 10.05
CA ALA A 33 -1.92 -2.78 10.05
C ALA A 33 -2.57 -2.08 11.26
N LEU A 34 -3.37 -1.04 11.00
CA LEU A 34 -4.17 -0.37 12.02
C LEU A 34 -5.60 -0.90 11.99
N ARG A 35 -5.89 -1.82 12.92
CA ARG A 35 -7.24 -2.30 13.21
C ARG A 35 -7.46 -2.61 14.68
N SER A 36 -7.97 -1.64 15.44
CA SER A 36 -8.16 -1.76 16.89
C SER A 36 -8.96 -3.02 17.28
N ALA A 37 -8.65 -3.57 18.47
CA ALA A 37 -9.33 -4.75 19.02
C ALA A 37 -9.31 -5.98 18.09
N SER A 38 -8.21 -6.19 17.36
CA SER A 38 -8.02 -7.38 16.53
C SER A 38 -6.57 -7.85 16.55
N ASP A 39 -6.36 -9.13 16.25
CA ASP A 39 -5.05 -9.78 16.32
C ASP A 39 -4.02 -9.23 15.33
N ILE A 40 -4.48 -8.51 14.32
CA ILE A 40 -3.64 -7.88 13.29
C ILE A 40 -3.26 -6.44 13.64
N HIS A 41 -3.78 -5.86 14.72
CA HIS A 41 -3.41 -4.49 15.11
C HIS A 41 -1.90 -4.41 15.39
N PHE A 42 -1.24 -3.43 14.76
CA PHE A 42 0.20 -3.24 14.78
C PHE A 42 1.02 -4.42 14.23
N ALA A 43 0.41 -5.33 13.47
CA ALA A 43 1.17 -6.29 12.70
C ALA A 43 1.80 -5.58 11.49
N THR A 44 3.08 -5.82 11.25
CA THR A 44 3.77 -5.34 10.06
C THR A 44 3.54 -6.29 8.88
N VAL A 45 3.55 -5.73 7.67
CA VAL A 45 3.48 -6.51 6.43
C VAL A 45 4.82 -7.19 6.17
N ASN A 46 4.77 -8.47 5.82
CA ASN A 46 5.89 -9.28 5.36
C ASN A 46 5.53 -9.92 4.00
N ALA A 47 6.51 -10.50 3.31
CA ALA A 47 6.36 -11.12 2.00
C ALA A 47 6.97 -12.53 1.98
N ALA A 48 6.32 -13.46 1.28
CA ALA A 48 6.83 -14.81 1.00
C ALA A 48 5.96 -15.47 -0.07
N LYS A 49 6.46 -16.51 -0.76
CA LYS A 49 5.74 -17.30 -1.75
C LYS A 49 4.86 -16.44 -2.71
N SER A 50 5.45 -15.39 -3.28
CA SER A 50 4.77 -14.44 -4.19
C SER A 50 3.53 -13.74 -3.59
N SER A 51 3.39 -13.68 -2.26
CA SER A 51 2.24 -13.11 -1.55
C SER A 51 2.67 -12.26 -0.35
N LEU A 52 1.76 -11.38 0.10
CA LEU A 52 1.97 -10.51 1.27
C LEU A 52 1.16 -11.00 2.46
N PHE A 53 1.73 -10.87 3.66
CA PHE A 53 1.18 -11.41 4.89
C PHE A 53 1.32 -10.48 6.09
N LEU A 54 0.44 -10.63 7.07
CA LEU A 54 0.65 -10.16 8.43
C LEU A 54 0.97 -11.34 9.34
N LYS A 55 1.82 -11.11 10.36
CA LYS A 55 2.17 -12.10 11.39
C LYS A 55 2.77 -13.39 10.83
N LEU A 56 3.48 -13.30 9.69
CA LEU A 56 4.21 -14.43 9.15
C LEU A 56 5.44 -14.71 10.04
N PRO A 57 5.56 -15.90 10.65
CA PRO A 57 6.69 -16.18 11.54
C PRO A 57 8.04 -16.19 10.81
N ASN A 58 8.07 -16.73 9.59
CA ASN A 58 9.29 -16.87 8.79
C ASN A 58 9.02 -16.50 7.32
N SER A 59 9.65 -15.45 6.83
CA SER A 59 9.61 -15.09 5.40
C SER A 59 10.52 -15.94 4.52
N ASN A 60 11.55 -16.55 5.14
CA ASN A 60 12.69 -17.17 4.45
C ASN A 60 13.34 -16.23 3.41
N ALA A 61 13.25 -14.92 3.64
CA ALA A 61 13.89 -13.92 2.81
C ALA A 61 15.41 -13.95 3.00
N THR A 62 16.14 -13.67 1.92
CA THR A 62 17.58 -13.39 1.98
C THR A 62 17.75 -11.88 2.02
N CYS A 63 18.38 -11.36 3.06
CA CYS A 63 18.54 -9.92 3.27
C CYS A 63 20.01 -9.58 3.58
N ASP A 64 20.40 -8.34 3.29
CA ASP A 64 21.76 -7.84 3.57
C ASP A 64 22.08 -7.88 5.06
N THR A 65 21.08 -7.60 5.89
CA THR A 65 21.15 -7.69 7.35
C THR A 65 20.03 -8.57 7.89
N LYS A 66 20.11 -8.96 9.17
CA LYS A 66 19.09 -9.81 9.81
C LYS A 66 17.70 -9.20 9.63
N SER A 67 16.77 -9.99 9.05
CA SER A 67 15.37 -9.59 8.91
C SER A 67 14.72 -9.37 10.28
N ASP A 68 13.94 -8.29 10.40
CA ASP A 68 13.09 -7.97 11.55
C ASP A 68 11.68 -8.56 11.42
N GLY A 69 11.42 -9.32 10.35
CA GLY A 69 10.10 -9.87 10.05
C GLY A 69 9.15 -8.87 9.38
N SER A 70 9.63 -7.70 8.95
CA SER A 70 8.87 -6.74 8.16
C SER A 70 9.45 -6.62 6.75
N ALA A 71 8.57 -6.43 5.77
CA ALA A 71 8.96 -6.02 4.43
C ALA A 71 9.10 -4.50 4.36
N THR A 72 10.17 -4.06 3.69
CA THR A 72 10.35 -2.67 3.30
C THR A 72 9.86 -2.51 1.87
N PHE A 73 9.16 -1.42 1.60
CA PHE A 73 8.56 -1.10 0.32
C PHE A 73 9.16 0.19 -0.23
N SER A 74 9.05 0.35 -1.54
CA SER A 74 9.33 1.60 -2.24
C SER A 74 8.22 1.85 -3.25
N LEU A 75 7.77 3.10 -3.33
CA LEU A 75 6.72 3.55 -4.24
C LEU A 75 7.34 4.52 -5.25
N THR A 76 6.97 4.39 -6.52
CA THR A 76 7.40 5.33 -7.57
C THR A 76 6.34 6.41 -7.80
N ASP A 77 6.74 7.53 -8.41
CA ASP A 77 5.80 8.58 -8.84
C ASP A 77 4.76 8.11 -9.86
N ALA A 78 5.04 7.00 -10.56
CA ALA A 78 4.12 6.38 -11.50
C ALA A 78 3.08 5.47 -10.80
N GLY A 79 3.11 5.39 -9.46
CA GLY A 79 2.22 4.56 -8.65
C GLY A 79 2.55 3.06 -8.69
N GLU A 80 3.82 2.71 -8.93
CA GLU A 80 4.29 1.32 -8.90
C GLU A 80 4.90 1.00 -7.53
N LEU A 81 4.46 -0.10 -6.93
CA LEU A 81 4.92 -0.53 -5.61
C LEU A 81 5.89 -1.71 -5.74
N TYR A 82 7.02 -1.61 -5.06
CA TYR A 82 8.06 -2.64 -5.05
C TYR A 82 8.41 -3.05 -3.63
N LEU A 83 8.81 -4.30 -3.45
CA LEU A 83 9.58 -4.71 -2.28
C LEU A 83 10.99 -4.16 -2.43
N TYR A 84 11.43 -3.39 -1.45
CA TYR A 84 12.71 -2.70 -1.49
C TYR A 84 13.86 -3.71 -1.56
N SER A 85 14.67 -3.57 -2.59
CA SER A 85 15.88 -4.34 -2.82
C SER A 85 16.87 -3.48 -3.58
N THR A 86 18.14 -3.47 -3.16
CA THR A 86 19.24 -2.90 -3.94
C THR A 86 19.77 -3.89 -4.99
N ASP A 87 19.40 -5.17 -4.86
CA ASP A 87 19.76 -6.23 -5.77
C ASP A 87 18.73 -6.41 -6.89
N ASN A 88 19.21 -6.94 -8.01
CA ASN A 88 18.37 -7.43 -9.10
C ASN A 88 18.15 -8.95 -8.94
N PRO A 89 16.98 -9.47 -9.35
CA PRO A 89 15.89 -8.76 -10.01
C PRO A 89 14.95 -7.99 -9.06
N PRO A 90 14.25 -6.94 -9.55
CA PRO A 90 13.23 -6.24 -8.76
C PRO A 90 12.04 -7.16 -8.46
N GLN A 91 11.35 -6.83 -7.37
CA GLN A 91 10.17 -7.55 -6.91
C GLN A 91 8.97 -6.58 -6.88
N GLN A 92 8.06 -6.72 -7.85
CA GLN A 92 7.00 -5.74 -8.08
C GLN A 92 5.66 -6.26 -7.56
N VAL A 93 4.98 -5.45 -6.76
CA VAL A 93 3.66 -5.78 -6.22
C VAL A 93 2.59 -5.58 -7.30
N PHE A 94 1.68 -6.55 -7.41
CA PHE A 94 0.51 -6.49 -8.27
C PHE A 94 -0.77 -6.75 -7.47
N ALA A 95 -1.89 -6.23 -7.94
CA ALA A 95 -3.22 -6.62 -7.49
C ALA A 95 -4.08 -7.10 -8.66
N ASP A 96 -4.91 -8.12 -8.47
CA ASP A 96 -5.92 -8.53 -9.45
C ASP A 96 -7.31 -8.31 -8.84
N ARG A 97 -7.87 -7.12 -9.06
CA ARG A 97 -9.23 -6.76 -8.62
C ARG A 97 -10.31 -7.20 -9.59
N SER A 98 -9.98 -8.01 -10.61
CA SER A 98 -11.00 -8.57 -11.52
C SER A 98 -11.94 -9.52 -10.77
N GLY A 99 -13.10 -9.82 -11.35
CA GLY A 99 -14.05 -10.77 -10.74
C GLY A 99 -13.45 -12.18 -10.50
N MET A 100 -12.44 -12.56 -11.27
CA MET A 100 -11.71 -13.83 -11.09
C MET A 100 -10.63 -13.72 -10.00
N GLY A 101 -9.91 -12.59 -9.94
CA GLY A 101 -8.84 -12.36 -8.96
C GLY A 101 -9.34 -11.99 -7.57
N GLN A 102 -10.53 -11.37 -7.48
CA GLN A 102 -11.20 -10.99 -6.23
C GLN A 102 -10.34 -10.13 -5.29
N GLY A 103 -9.38 -9.38 -5.82
CA GLY A 103 -8.44 -8.58 -5.04
C GLY A 103 -7.15 -9.30 -4.68
N LYS A 104 -6.77 -10.37 -5.41
CA LYS A 104 -5.52 -11.10 -5.18
C LYS A 104 -4.34 -10.14 -5.19
N LEU A 105 -3.65 -10.04 -4.06
CA LEU A 105 -2.43 -9.27 -3.91
C LEU A 105 -1.23 -10.23 -3.89
N GLY A 106 -0.19 -9.86 -4.62
CA GLY A 106 1.05 -10.61 -4.69
C GLY A 106 2.17 -9.79 -5.26
N TYR A 107 3.29 -10.42 -5.56
CA TYR A 107 4.39 -9.78 -6.27
C TYR A 107 5.02 -10.73 -7.28
N THR A 108 5.64 -10.16 -8.31
CA THR A 108 6.47 -10.88 -9.28
C THR A 108 7.94 -10.66 -8.97
N THR A 109 8.79 -11.59 -9.38
CA THR A 109 10.25 -11.46 -9.27
C THR A 109 10.88 -11.46 -10.67
N GLY A 110 11.63 -10.41 -10.99
CA GLY A 110 12.34 -10.29 -12.27
C GLY A 110 11.45 -10.31 -13.50
N ALA A 111 11.80 -11.16 -14.46
CA ALA A 111 11.11 -11.23 -15.74
C ALA A 111 9.77 -12.02 -15.68
N GLN A 112 9.33 -12.44 -14.49
CA GLN A 112 8.04 -13.10 -14.35
C GLN A 112 6.91 -12.14 -14.74
N PRO A 113 6.04 -12.50 -15.70
CA PRO A 113 4.90 -11.67 -16.03
C PRO A 113 3.91 -11.66 -14.85
N PRO A 114 3.23 -10.54 -14.59
CA PRO A 114 2.11 -10.53 -13.64
C PRO A 114 0.98 -11.43 -14.16
N PRO A 115 0.00 -11.78 -13.31
CA PRO A 115 -1.22 -12.41 -13.77
C PRO A 115 -1.90 -11.59 -14.87
N LYS A 116 -2.68 -12.25 -15.72
CA LYS A 116 -3.33 -11.63 -16.90
C LYS A 116 -4.07 -10.33 -16.59
N ASN A 117 -4.73 -10.25 -15.43
CA ASN A 117 -5.50 -9.09 -14.98
C ASN A 117 -4.78 -8.32 -13.86
N GLY A 118 -3.48 -8.55 -13.68
CA GLY A 118 -2.67 -7.91 -12.65
C GLY A 118 -2.45 -6.42 -12.95
N GLU A 119 -2.90 -5.59 -12.04
CA GLU A 119 -2.64 -4.16 -11.96
C GLU A 119 -1.31 -3.93 -11.24
N LEU A 120 -0.37 -3.27 -11.91
CA LEU A 120 0.97 -2.95 -11.37
C LEU A 120 1.11 -1.49 -10.93
N LYS A 121 0.08 -0.68 -11.18
CA LYS A 121 0.05 0.77 -10.99
C LYS A 121 -1.19 1.20 -10.21
N GLY A 122 -1.19 2.45 -9.77
CA GLY A 122 -2.27 3.05 -8.99
C GLY A 122 -2.06 2.97 -7.49
N TRP A 123 -0.93 2.42 -7.04
CA TRP A 123 -0.54 2.46 -5.64
C TRP A 123 -0.24 3.90 -5.24
N GLU A 124 -0.72 4.28 -4.07
CA GLU A 124 -0.52 5.62 -3.52
C GLU A 124 -0.48 5.56 -1.99
N ILE A 125 0.09 6.60 -1.38
CA ILE A 125 -0.09 6.87 0.04
C ILE A 125 -1.11 8.00 0.14
N ASP A 126 -2.25 7.72 0.76
CA ASP A 126 -3.33 8.69 0.91
C ASP A 126 -2.95 9.86 1.85
N ALA A 127 -3.80 10.87 1.94
CA ALA A 127 -3.58 12.03 2.80
C ALA A 127 -3.48 11.67 4.30
N ASP A 128 -4.03 10.52 4.70
CA ASP A 128 -3.92 10.00 6.05
C ASP A 128 -2.65 9.19 6.27
N GLY A 129 -1.82 8.97 5.24
CA GLY A 129 -0.56 8.20 5.32
C GLY A 129 -0.73 6.69 5.19
N ASN A 130 -1.85 6.21 4.63
CA ASN A 130 -2.09 4.78 4.40
C ASN A 130 -1.82 4.40 2.95
N LEU A 131 -1.25 3.21 2.76
CA LEU A 131 -1.09 2.61 1.44
C LEU A 131 -2.44 2.15 0.89
N THR A 132 -2.80 2.63 -0.30
CA THR A 132 -4.02 2.26 -1.02
C THR A 132 -3.73 1.96 -2.48
N LEU A 133 -4.66 1.29 -3.15
CA LEU A 133 -4.65 1.11 -4.61
C LEU A 133 -5.84 1.87 -5.21
N GLU A 134 -5.59 3.06 -5.74
CA GLU A 134 -6.63 3.98 -6.24
C GLU A 134 -7.76 4.18 -5.21
N GLY A 135 -7.38 4.52 -3.97
CA GLY A 135 -8.28 4.62 -2.82
C GLY A 135 -8.84 3.30 -2.26
N ALA A 136 -8.58 2.14 -2.89
CA ALA A 136 -9.01 0.85 -2.35
C ALA A 136 -8.15 0.45 -1.14
N SER A 137 -8.82 0.09 -0.04
CA SER A 137 -8.19 -0.39 1.19
C SER A 137 -7.73 -1.84 1.08
N LEU A 138 -7.00 -2.32 2.10
CA LEU A 138 -6.55 -3.71 2.18
C LEU A 138 -7.40 -4.55 3.15
N LEU A 139 -7.45 -5.85 2.88
CA LEU A 139 -8.07 -6.88 3.70
C LEU A 139 -6.99 -7.85 4.18
N ALA A 140 -7.12 -8.34 5.41
CA ALA A 140 -6.30 -9.43 5.95
C ALA A 140 -7.19 -10.63 6.24
N CYS A 141 -6.91 -11.77 5.62
CA CYS A 141 -7.68 -13.01 5.76
C CYS A 141 -6.88 -14.04 6.59
N PRO A 142 -7.44 -14.61 7.68
CA PRO A 142 -6.74 -15.48 8.62
C PRO A 142 -6.43 -16.87 8.04
N ASN A 143 -5.74 -17.68 8.84
CA ASN A 143 -5.50 -19.11 8.58
C ASN A 143 -4.78 -19.39 7.25
N SER A 144 -3.88 -18.50 6.86
CA SER A 144 -3.00 -18.72 5.72
C SER A 144 -1.80 -19.59 6.12
N ILE A 145 -0.73 -19.54 5.35
CA ILE A 145 0.50 -20.29 5.63
C ILE A 145 1.02 -19.98 7.05
N GLU A 146 1.42 -21.01 7.78
CA GLU A 146 2.02 -20.86 9.12
C GLU A 146 1.14 -20.05 10.12
N GLY A 147 -0.18 -20.04 9.91
CA GLY A 147 -1.12 -19.27 10.76
C GLY A 147 -1.10 -17.76 10.49
N ALA A 148 -0.40 -17.31 9.45
CA ALA A 148 -0.35 -15.92 9.04
C ALA A 148 -1.69 -15.45 8.46
N TRP A 149 -1.80 -14.14 8.25
CA TRP A 149 -2.93 -13.53 7.58
C TRP A 149 -2.52 -13.13 6.16
N SER A 150 -3.18 -13.67 5.15
CA SER A 150 -2.94 -13.27 3.75
C SER A 150 -3.56 -11.91 3.48
N ILE A 151 -2.84 -11.03 2.80
CA ILE A 151 -3.33 -9.69 2.47
C ILE A 151 -3.92 -9.69 1.06
N TRP A 152 -5.02 -8.97 0.89
CA TRP A 152 -5.77 -8.79 -0.35
C TRP A 152 -6.13 -7.31 -0.51
N VAL A 153 -6.40 -6.88 -1.74
CA VAL A 153 -7.00 -5.57 -1.99
C VAL A 153 -8.51 -5.70 -1.91
N SER A 154 -9.18 -4.73 -1.28
CA SER A 154 -10.65 -4.68 -1.27
C SER A 154 -11.17 -4.45 -2.69
N ALA A 155 -11.85 -5.46 -3.25
CA ALA A 155 -12.42 -5.43 -4.60
C ALA A 155 -13.96 -5.58 -4.59
N GLY A 156 -14.62 -5.22 -3.48
CA GLY A 156 -16.06 -5.42 -3.30
C GLY A 156 -16.47 -6.87 -3.00
N VAL A 157 -15.50 -7.72 -2.62
CA VAL A 157 -15.71 -9.11 -2.20
C VAL A 157 -15.16 -9.26 -0.79
N ASP A 158 -16.05 -9.50 0.19
CA ASP A 158 -15.66 -9.59 1.60
C ASP A 158 -14.83 -10.85 1.93
N ASN A 159 -15.01 -11.91 1.14
CA ASN A 159 -14.43 -13.24 1.33
C ASN A 159 -13.65 -13.69 0.08
N PRO A 160 -12.55 -12.99 -0.27
CA PRO A 160 -11.82 -13.26 -1.51
C PRO A 160 -11.26 -14.68 -1.52
N ALA A 161 -11.35 -15.35 -2.66
CA ALA A 161 -10.98 -16.76 -2.86
C ALA A 161 -11.63 -17.75 -1.86
N GLY A 162 -12.78 -17.39 -1.28
CA GLY A 162 -13.47 -18.21 -0.28
C GLY A 162 -12.84 -18.18 1.11
N ASN A 163 -11.92 -17.24 1.37
CA ASN A 163 -11.44 -17.00 2.73
C ASN A 163 -12.58 -16.50 3.61
N GLU A 164 -12.58 -16.90 4.89
CA GLU A 164 -13.57 -16.45 5.87
C GLU A 164 -12.90 -15.63 6.98
N GLY A 165 -13.66 -14.72 7.59
CA GLY A 165 -13.17 -13.92 8.71
C GLY A 165 -12.15 -12.85 8.30
N CYS A 166 -12.18 -12.41 7.05
CA CYS A 166 -11.32 -11.35 6.55
C CYS A 166 -11.63 -10.00 7.22
N LEU A 167 -10.58 -9.22 7.42
CA LEU A 167 -10.61 -8.00 8.21
C LEU A 167 -10.03 -6.85 7.39
N GLY A 168 -10.85 -5.84 7.09
CA GLY A 168 -10.34 -4.58 6.56
C GLY A 168 -9.48 -3.85 7.59
N PHE A 169 -8.37 -3.27 7.17
CA PHE A 169 -7.45 -2.51 8.02
C PHE A 169 -6.88 -1.28 7.30
N SER A 170 -6.49 -0.25 8.04
CA SER A 170 -5.72 0.86 7.47
C SER A 170 -4.25 0.48 7.41
N ALA A 171 -3.67 0.50 6.20
CA ALA A 171 -2.30 0.10 5.93
C ALA A 171 -1.33 1.27 6.14
N ARG A 172 -1.13 1.66 7.40
CA ARG A 172 -0.33 2.83 7.77
C ARG A 172 1.12 2.66 7.32
N THR A 173 1.65 3.65 6.62
CA THR A 173 3.05 3.67 6.22
C THR A 173 3.92 4.36 7.28
N THR A 174 5.14 3.86 7.44
CA THR A 174 6.17 4.45 8.31
C THR A 174 7.50 4.44 7.56
N GLU A 175 8.13 5.60 7.39
CA GLU A 175 9.42 5.73 6.71
C GLU A 175 10.53 4.94 7.42
N VAL A 176 11.44 4.37 6.65
CA VAL A 176 12.59 3.60 7.10
C VAL A 176 13.86 4.30 6.64
N GLU A 177 14.55 4.97 7.58
CA GLU A 177 15.78 5.71 7.29
C GLU A 177 16.93 4.82 6.80
N LYS A 178 16.97 3.55 7.26
CA LYS A 178 18.02 2.58 6.96
C LYS A 178 17.37 1.29 6.46
N PRO A 179 16.88 1.27 5.21
CA PRO A 179 16.14 0.14 4.68
C PRO A 179 17.05 -1.07 4.50
N ASN A 180 16.53 -2.25 4.85
CA ASN A 180 17.21 -3.52 4.61
C ASN A 180 16.80 -4.06 3.25
N SER A 181 17.76 -4.27 2.34
CA SER A 181 17.51 -4.94 1.06
C SER A 181 17.17 -6.40 1.32
N CYS A 182 16.06 -6.88 0.77
CA CYS A 182 15.61 -8.26 0.92
C CYS A 182 15.07 -8.84 -0.39
N THR A 183 15.49 -10.06 -0.70
CA THR A 183 14.88 -10.93 -1.72
C THR A 183 13.98 -11.95 -1.04
N TYR A 184 12.70 -11.92 -1.40
CA TYR A 184 11.67 -12.81 -0.85
C TYR A 184 11.42 -14.00 -1.76
N THR A 185 10.81 -15.04 -1.19
CA THR A 185 10.56 -16.29 -1.92
C THR A 185 9.39 -16.13 -2.89
N SER A 186 9.58 -16.54 -4.15
CA SER A 186 8.50 -16.57 -5.16
C SER A 186 7.82 -17.93 -5.25
#